data_AF-A0AAC8WI27-F1
#
_entry.id   AF-A0AAC8WI27-F1
#
_cell.length_a   1.000
_cell.length_b   1.000
_cell.length_c   1.000
_cell.angle_alpha   90.00
_cell.angle_beta   90.00
_cell.angle_gamma   90.00
#
_symmetry.space_group_name_H-M   'P 1'
#
loop_
_entity.id
_entity.type
_entity.pdbx_description
1 polymer ?
#
loop_
_entity_poly.entity_id
_entity_poly.type
_entity_poly.pdbx_seq_one_letter_code
_entity_poly.pdbx_strand_id
1 'polypeptide(L)'
;MAIVSVLMSAGTIIMYFFLSLFLPFLTYLIPHYKISKVNLYKKKYSLAINLVVSLILYVISPSFLIYYLIFPYMMEFTFYLFNKLARRMQVYNRIIIMSLIPTTLICLYIYINRENIINVINLVSELEEFKKLGIEYIRRFQVTMLYLSQYIVSEVFKFVFLATLFLFLTLIPGTYKMWKVSCYWIIPYILILWSQRFSNIPHNIFWEINILEIIKYIFVWYGIKNFYILIEKIGVKSNILKHGVSMLLGLSYPMVAFIVGALVSFEFIEVKEIKI
;
A
#
# COMPACT_ATOMS: atom_id res chain seq x y z
N MET A 1 -35.24 -12.82 1.73
CA MET A 1 -33.89 -13.40 1.49
C MET A 1 -32.89 -12.37 0.95
N ALA A 2 -33.21 -11.66 -0.14
CA ALA A 2 -32.35 -10.62 -0.75
C ALA A 2 -31.93 -9.45 0.19
N ILE A 3 -32.85 -8.93 1.00
CA ILE A 3 -32.56 -7.83 1.94
C ILE A 3 -31.59 -8.27 3.03
N VAL A 4 -31.80 -9.48 3.58
CA VAL A 4 -30.93 -10.06 4.62
C VAL A 4 -29.50 -10.25 4.10
N SER A 5 -29.34 -10.72 2.86
CA SER A 5 -28.00 -10.84 2.25
C SER A 5 -27.31 -9.48 2.07
N VAL A 6 -28.05 -8.44 1.68
CA VAL A 6 -27.50 -7.07 1.54
C VAL A 6 -27.04 -6.53 2.88
N LEU A 7 -27.85 -6.69 3.93
CA LEU A 7 -27.51 -6.24 5.29
C LEU A 7 -26.32 -7.00 5.87
N MET A 8 -26.27 -8.33 5.71
CA MET A 8 -25.12 -9.14 6.16
C MET A 8 -23.83 -8.72 5.45
N SER A 9 -23.86 -8.54 4.13
CA SER A 9 -22.70 -8.05 3.38
C SER A 9 -22.28 -6.64 3.81
N ALA A 10 -23.23 -5.72 4.01
CA ALA A 10 -22.93 -4.39 4.53
C ALA A 10 -22.28 -4.47 5.91
N GLY A 11 -22.82 -5.28 6.82
CA GLY A 11 -22.26 -5.52 8.15
C GLY A 11 -20.82 -6.04 8.11
N THR A 12 -20.52 -7.02 7.24
CA THR A 12 -19.14 -7.51 7.08
C THR A 12 -18.18 -6.46 6.54
N ILE A 13 -18.63 -5.61 5.59
CA ILE A 13 -17.81 -4.52 5.05
C ILE A 13 -17.51 -3.48 6.13
N ILE A 14 -18.51 -3.14 6.95
CA ILE A 14 -18.37 -2.20 8.07
C ILE A 14 -17.40 -2.77 9.11
N MET A 15 -17.53 -4.05 9.46
CA MET A 15 -16.60 -4.72 10.37
C MET A 15 -15.16 -4.66 9.84
N TYR A 16 -14.94 -4.99 8.56
CA TYR A 16 -13.61 -4.89 7.95
C TYR A 16 -13.11 -3.44 7.89
N PHE A 17 -13.99 -2.47 7.68
CA PHE A 17 -13.64 -1.06 7.75
C PHE A 17 -13.12 -0.67 9.13
N PHE A 18 -13.85 -0.98 10.21
CA PHE A 18 -13.37 -0.69 11.57
C PHE A 18 -12.08 -1.43 11.90
N LEU A 19 -11.96 -2.69 11.51
CA LEU A 19 -10.73 -3.47 11.65
C LEU A 19 -9.54 -2.79 10.92
N SER A 20 -9.78 -2.22 9.75
CA SER A 20 -8.76 -1.49 8.98
C SER A 20 -8.33 -0.17 9.61
N LEU A 21 -9.16 0.45 10.46
CA LEU A 21 -8.76 1.64 11.22
C LEU A 21 -7.68 1.31 12.26
N PHE A 22 -7.69 0.09 12.82
CA PHE A 22 -6.65 -0.38 13.75
C PHE A 22 -5.40 -0.88 13.01
N LEU A 23 -5.59 -1.61 11.92
CA LEU A 23 -4.51 -2.19 11.12
C LEU A 23 -4.70 -1.80 9.64
N PRO A 24 -4.11 -0.67 9.19
CA PRO A 24 -4.38 -0.09 7.87
C PRO A 24 -4.17 -1.03 6.69
N PHE A 25 -3.21 -1.97 6.80
CA PHE A 25 -2.97 -2.93 5.72
C PHE A 25 -4.14 -3.90 5.52
N LEU A 26 -4.97 -4.16 6.53
CA LEU A 26 -6.15 -5.04 6.44
C LEU A 26 -7.31 -4.44 5.64
N THR A 27 -7.16 -3.20 5.15
CA THR A 27 -8.10 -2.57 4.22
C THR A 27 -8.40 -3.45 3.01
N TYR A 28 -7.44 -4.28 2.56
CA TYR A 28 -7.63 -5.18 1.41
C TYR A 28 -8.81 -6.15 1.56
N LEU A 29 -9.23 -6.46 2.79
CA LEU A 29 -10.34 -7.37 3.06
C LEU A 29 -11.67 -6.85 2.47
N ILE A 30 -11.85 -5.52 2.44
CA ILE A 30 -13.04 -4.87 1.89
C ILE A 30 -13.15 -5.10 0.38
N PRO A 31 -12.21 -4.64 -0.47
CA PRO A 31 -12.26 -4.90 -1.91
C PRO A 31 -12.22 -6.39 -2.20
N HIS A 32 -11.44 -7.20 -1.46
CA HIS A 32 -11.43 -8.65 -1.64
C HIS A 32 -12.83 -9.26 -1.45
N TYR A 33 -13.53 -8.93 -0.36
CA TYR A 33 -14.89 -9.43 -0.11
C TYR A 33 -15.87 -8.96 -1.19
N LYS A 34 -15.79 -7.70 -1.60
CA LYS A 34 -16.67 -7.14 -2.63
C LYS A 34 -16.47 -7.80 -4.00
N ILE A 35 -15.21 -7.98 -4.40
CA ILE A 35 -14.84 -8.60 -5.68
C ILE A 35 -15.22 -10.09 -5.71
N SER A 36 -14.95 -10.83 -4.62
CA SER A 36 -15.12 -12.29 -4.59
C SER A 36 -16.53 -12.76 -4.21
N LYS A 37 -17.20 -12.10 -3.27
CA LYS A 37 -18.49 -12.54 -2.71
C LYS A 37 -19.65 -11.68 -3.19
N VAL A 38 -19.52 -10.36 -3.19
CA VAL A 38 -20.63 -9.46 -3.54
C VAL A 38 -20.91 -9.46 -5.04
N ASN A 39 -19.88 -9.52 -5.88
CA ASN A 39 -20.04 -9.53 -7.33
C ASN A 39 -20.77 -10.78 -7.88
N LEU A 40 -20.82 -11.87 -7.11
CA LEU A 40 -21.62 -13.06 -7.44
C LEU A 40 -23.12 -12.76 -7.49
N TYR A 41 -23.59 -11.72 -6.78
CA TYR A 41 -25.01 -11.41 -6.63
C TYR A 41 -25.60 -10.49 -7.73
N LYS A 42 -24.90 -10.27 -8.86
CA LYS A 42 -25.29 -9.35 -9.97
C LYS A 42 -25.11 -7.85 -9.65
N LYS A 43 -24.88 -7.05 -10.69
CA LYS A 43 -24.50 -5.62 -10.64
C LYS A 43 -25.44 -4.71 -9.82
N LYS A 44 -26.76 -4.99 -9.81
CA LYS A 44 -27.75 -4.22 -9.04
C LYS A 44 -27.57 -4.35 -7.52
N TYR A 45 -27.17 -5.53 -7.03
CA TYR A 45 -26.99 -5.79 -5.60
C TYR A 45 -25.70 -5.17 -5.05
N SER A 46 -24.63 -5.17 -5.85
CA SER A 46 -23.38 -4.49 -5.51
C SER A 46 -23.59 -2.99 -5.27
N LEU A 47 -24.41 -2.34 -6.11
CA LEU A 47 -24.73 -0.92 -5.96
C LEU A 47 -25.56 -0.65 -4.70
N ALA A 48 -26.54 -1.50 -4.39
CA ALA A 48 -27.32 -1.39 -3.16
C ALA A 48 -26.45 -1.52 -1.90
N ILE A 49 -25.52 -2.47 -1.86
CA ILE A 49 -24.59 -2.65 -0.74
C ILE A 49 -23.70 -1.41 -0.57
N ASN A 50 -23.16 -0.85 -1.66
CA ASN A 50 -22.34 0.37 -1.59
C ASN A 50 -23.10 1.58 -1.05
N LEU A 51 -24.38 1.74 -1.43
CA LEU A 51 -25.23 2.80 -0.90
C LEU A 51 -25.49 2.62 0.59
N VAL A 52 -25.85 1.41 1.02
CA VAL A 52 -26.12 1.11 2.44
C VAL A 52 -24.87 1.32 3.29
N VAL A 53 -23.70 0.82 2.86
CA VAL A 53 -22.43 1.04 3.57
C VAL A 53 -22.11 2.53 3.65
N SER A 54 -22.24 3.27 2.55
CA SER A 54 -21.98 4.72 2.52
C SER A 54 -22.87 5.48 3.49
N LEU A 55 -24.17 5.15 3.53
CA LEU A 55 -25.14 5.77 4.45
C LEU A 55 -24.79 5.49 5.91
N ILE A 56 -24.50 4.23 6.25
CA ILE A 56 -24.15 3.85 7.62
C ILE A 56 -22.86 4.58 8.07
N LEU A 57 -21.83 4.59 7.22
CA LEU A 57 -20.59 5.29 7.55
C LEU A 57 -20.82 6.79 7.72
N TYR A 58 -21.62 7.42 6.86
CA TYR A 58 -21.95 8.84 6.98
C TYR A 58 -22.67 9.17 8.29
N VAL A 59 -23.63 8.34 8.70
CA VAL A 59 -24.37 8.51 9.96
C VAL A 59 -23.45 8.36 11.19
N ILE A 60 -22.47 7.46 11.12
CA ILE A 60 -21.49 7.29 12.21
C ILE A 60 -20.52 8.47 12.24
N SER A 61 -19.86 8.77 11.13
CA SER A 61 -19.12 10.02 10.94
C SER A 61 -18.89 10.33 9.44
N PRO A 62 -19.07 11.58 9.01
CA PRO A 62 -18.77 11.97 7.63
C PRO A 62 -17.33 11.69 7.20
N SER A 63 -16.37 11.77 8.13
CA SER A 63 -14.96 11.44 7.88
C SER A 63 -14.73 9.98 7.53
N PHE A 64 -15.48 9.05 8.13
CA PHE A 64 -15.37 7.62 7.80
C PHE A 64 -15.81 7.33 6.37
N LEU A 65 -16.85 8.01 5.88
CA LEU A 65 -17.23 7.90 4.47
C LEU A 65 -16.09 8.35 3.56
N ILE A 66 -15.41 9.45 3.89
CA ILE A 66 -14.28 9.95 3.11
C ILE A 66 -13.13 8.93 3.09
N TYR A 67 -12.76 8.38 4.24
CA TYR A 67 -11.71 7.34 4.32
C TYR A 67 -12.06 6.10 3.50
N TYR A 68 -13.32 5.66 3.58
CA TYR A 68 -13.82 4.54 2.79
C TYR A 68 -13.73 4.81 1.28
N LEU A 69 -14.10 6.02 0.85
CA LEU A 69 -14.07 6.39 -0.56
C LEU A 69 -12.63 6.50 -1.07
N ILE A 70 -11.76 7.18 -0.34
CA ILE A 70 -10.37 7.45 -0.76
C ILE A 70 -9.54 6.18 -0.87
N PHE A 71 -9.74 5.21 0.04
CA PHE A 71 -8.85 4.05 0.14
C PHE A 71 -9.47 2.73 -0.35
N PRO A 72 -10.36 2.04 0.39
CA PRO A 72 -10.87 0.74 -0.05
C PRO A 72 -11.68 0.82 -1.34
N TYR A 73 -12.50 1.87 -1.51
CA TYR A 73 -13.30 2.03 -2.74
C TYR A 73 -12.42 2.36 -3.96
N MET A 74 -11.43 3.25 -3.84
CA MET A 74 -10.50 3.52 -4.94
C MET A 74 -9.64 2.31 -5.29
N MET A 75 -9.25 1.51 -4.31
CA MET A 75 -8.53 0.25 -4.55
C MET A 75 -9.38 -0.74 -5.37
N GLU A 76 -10.66 -0.89 -5.05
CA GLU A 76 -11.60 -1.70 -5.83
C GLU A 76 -11.81 -1.13 -7.24
N PHE A 77 -12.07 0.17 -7.35
CA PHE A 77 -12.31 0.85 -8.62
C PHE A 77 -11.12 0.69 -9.57
N THR A 78 -9.91 0.95 -9.08
CA THR A 78 -8.68 0.81 -9.86
C THR A 78 -8.44 -0.66 -10.24
N PHE A 79 -8.74 -1.63 -9.36
CA PHE A 79 -8.64 -3.05 -9.72
C PHE A 79 -9.50 -3.40 -10.94
N TYR A 80 -10.76 -2.98 -10.98
CA TYR A 80 -11.63 -3.21 -12.13
C TYR A 80 -11.15 -2.45 -13.37
N LEU A 81 -10.68 -1.21 -13.21
CA LEU A 81 -10.14 -0.39 -14.30
C LEU A 81 -8.95 -1.08 -14.98
N PHE A 82 -7.97 -1.53 -14.19
CA PHE A 82 -6.76 -2.18 -14.71
C PHE A 82 -7.04 -3.55 -15.31
N ASN A 83 -8.02 -4.31 -14.79
CA ASN A 83 -8.43 -5.57 -15.40
C ASN A 83 -9.18 -5.38 -16.73
N LYS A 84 -9.76 -4.20 -16.97
CA LYS A 84 -10.42 -3.88 -18.23
C LYS A 84 -9.44 -3.28 -19.25
N LEU A 85 -8.68 -2.25 -18.87
CA LEU A 85 -7.91 -1.41 -19.79
C LEU A 85 -6.44 -1.83 -19.94
N ALA A 86 -5.85 -2.41 -18.89
CA ALA A 86 -4.41 -2.61 -18.79
C ALA A 86 -4.04 -4.09 -18.58
N ARG A 87 -4.75 -5.00 -19.27
CA ARG A 87 -4.52 -6.45 -19.18
C ARG A 87 -3.10 -6.87 -19.56
N ARG A 88 -2.45 -6.13 -20.45
CA ARG A 88 -1.08 -6.38 -20.91
C ARG A 88 -0.01 -5.88 -19.92
N MET A 89 -0.40 -5.07 -18.93
CA MET A 89 0.52 -4.56 -17.92
C MET A 89 0.85 -5.67 -16.90
N GLN A 90 2.13 -5.79 -16.56
CA GLN A 90 2.59 -6.73 -15.54
C GLN A 90 1.90 -6.47 -14.19
N VAL A 91 1.59 -7.55 -13.47
CA VAL A 91 0.83 -7.48 -12.21
C VAL A 91 1.50 -6.57 -11.18
N TYR A 92 2.82 -6.65 -11.02
CA TYR A 92 3.51 -5.85 -10.00
C TYR A 92 3.49 -4.35 -10.35
N ASN A 93 3.64 -3.98 -11.63
CA ASN A 93 3.50 -2.58 -12.05
C ASN A 93 2.08 -2.05 -11.76
N ARG A 94 1.05 -2.89 -11.91
CA ARG A 94 -0.32 -2.53 -11.52
C ARG A 94 -0.43 -2.30 -10.02
N ILE A 95 0.18 -3.15 -9.18
CA ILE A 95 0.22 -2.96 -7.72
C ILE A 95 0.83 -1.60 -7.37
N ILE A 96 1.97 -1.25 -7.98
CA ILE A 96 2.64 0.05 -7.75
C ILE A 96 1.69 1.20 -8.10
N ILE A 97 1.13 1.23 -9.31
CA ILE A 97 0.26 2.34 -9.74
C ILE A 97 -1.03 2.40 -8.91
N MET A 98 -1.66 1.25 -8.65
CA MET A 98 -2.85 1.15 -7.81
C MET A 98 -2.60 1.57 -6.37
N SER A 99 -1.35 1.53 -5.90
CA SER A 99 -0.99 2.05 -4.58
C SER A 99 -0.67 3.56 -4.60
N LEU A 100 -0.10 4.08 -5.70
CA LEU A 100 0.16 5.51 -5.84
C LEU A 100 -1.14 6.33 -5.86
N ILE A 101 -2.21 5.83 -6.50
CA ILE A 101 -3.48 6.57 -6.62
C ILE A 101 -4.15 6.85 -5.26
N PRO A 102 -4.40 5.88 -4.36
CA PRO A 102 -4.91 6.18 -3.03
C PRO A 102 -3.91 6.96 -2.19
N THR A 103 -2.61 6.73 -2.35
CA THR A 103 -1.58 7.49 -1.62
C THR A 103 -1.68 8.98 -1.91
N THR A 104 -1.80 9.38 -3.18
CA THR A 104 -1.94 10.80 -3.55
C THR A 104 -3.22 11.41 -3.00
N LEU A 105 -4.34 10.67 -3.03
CA LEU A 105 -5.61 11.13 -2.47
C LEU A 105 -5.56 11.27 -0.94
N ILE A 106 -4.92 10.35 -0.23
CA ILE A 106 -4.72 10.43 1.22
C ILE A 106 -3.83 11.62 1.56
N CYS A 107 -2.71 11.81 0.85
CA CYS A 107 -1.82 12.95 1.06
C CYS A 107 -2.55 14.29 0.80
N LEU A 108 -3.37 14.35 -0.25
CA LEU A 108 -4.19 15.53 -0.54
C LEU A 108 -5.21 15.80 0.57
N TYR A 109 -5.85 14.76 1.10
CA TYR A 109 -6.76 14.88 2.24
C TYR A 109 -6.04 15.37 3.51
N ILE A 110 -4.85 14.84 3.81
CA ILE A 110 -4.01 15.29 4.94
C ILE A 110 -3.64 16.76 4.76
N TYR A 111 -3.24 17.16 3.54
CA TYR A 111 -2.85 18.54 3.23
C TYR A 111 -3.99 19.54 3.41
N ILE A 112 -5.21 19.17 2.99
CA ILE A 112 -6.41 19.99 3.20
C ILE A 112 -6.71 20.15 4.69
N ASN A 113 -6.55 19.09 5.49
CA ASN A 113 -6.88 19.09 6.92
C ASN A 113 -5.70 19.41 7.84
N ARG A 114 -4.58 19.91 7.31
CA ARG A 114 -3.31 20.07 8.05
C ARG A 114 -3.45 20.89 9.34
N GLU A 115 -4.24 21.96 9.32
CA GLU A 115 -4.41 22.86 10.46
C GLU A 115 -5.12 22.16 11.62
N ASN A 116 -6.19 21.42 11.30
CA ASN A 116 -6.90 20.59 12.29
C ASN A 116 -5.99 19.51 12.87
N ILE A 117 -5.16 18.88 12.03
CA ILE A 117 -4.20 17.87 12.47
C ILE A 117 -3.18 18.49 13.43
N ILE A 118 -2.60 19.63 13.08
CA ILE A 118 -1.63 20.34 13.95
C ILE A 118 -2.29 20.72 15.29
N ASN A 119 -3.52 21.22 15.27
CA ASN A 119 -4.26 21.56 16.48
C ASN A 119 -4.47 20.33 17.39
N VAL A 120 -4.88 19.20 16.81
CA VAL A 120 -5.04 17.94 17.57
C VAL A 120 -3.70 17.49 18.17
N ILE A 121 -2.61 17.57 17.41
CA ILE A 121 -1.28 17.18 17.89
C ILE A 121 -0.85 18.05 19.08
N ASN A 122 -1.07 19.37 18.99
CA ASN A 122 -0.74 20.30 20.06
C ASN A 122 -1.58 20.00 21.31
N LEU A 123 -2.89 19.81 21.15
CA LEU A 123 -3.78 19.44 22.26
C LEU A 123 -3.34 18.15 22.94
N VAL A 124 -2.98 17.10 22.18
CA VAL A 124 -2.49 15.84 22.72
C VAL A 124 -1.21 16.04 23.53
N SER A 125 -0.29 16.88 23.07
CA SER A 125 0.94 17.19 23.79
C SER A 125 0.70 17.96 25.10
N GLU A 126 -0.45 18.64 25.23
CA GLU A 126 -0.82 19.41 26.41
C GLU A 126 -1.62 18.62 27.45
N LEU A 127 -2.21 17.49 27.07
CA LEU A 127 -3.01 16.62 27.95
C LEU A 127 -2.22 16.23 29.20
N GLU A 128 -2.85 16.39 30.35
CA GLU A 128 -2.23 16.13 31.64
C GLU A 128 -1.86 14.64 31.82
N GLU A 129 -2.68 13.74 31.28
CA GLU A 129 -2.40 12.30 31.19
C GLU A 129 -1.14 12.00 30.38
N PHE A 130 -0.93 12.74 29.28
CA PHE A 130 0.25 12.58 28.44
C PHE A 130 1.51 13.08 29.16
N LYS A 131 1.41 14.17 29.91
CA LYS A 131 2.50 14.68 30.75
C LYS A 131 2.86 13.72 31.89
N LYS A 132 1.88 13.01 32.45
CA LYS A 132 2.09 11.97 33.49
C LYS A 132 2.89 10.76 32.99
N LEU A 133 2.95 10.52 31.67
CA LEU A 133 3.81 9.46 31.09
C LEU A 133 5.31 9.76 31.24
N GLY A 134 5.67 11.01 31.57
CA GLY A 134 7.04 11.42 31.83
C GLY A 134 7.75 12.00 30.62
N ILE A 135 8.83 12.73 30.90
CA ILE A 135 9.59 13.55 29.92
C ILE A 135 10.13 12.70 28.76
N GLU A 136 10.52 11.44 29.03
CA GLU A 136 11.05 10.56 28.00
C GLU A 136 10.03 10.20 26.92
N TYR A 137 8.77 9.94 27.31
CA TYR A 137 7.70 9.61 26.37
C TYR A 137 7.30 10.81 25.51
N ILE A 138 7.26 12.01 26.09
CA ILE A 138 7.01 13.26 25.37
C ILE A 138 8.10 13.46 24.31
N ARG A 139 9.37 13.27 24.69
CA ARG A 139 10.49 13.39 23.75
C ARG A 139 10.40 12.36 22.63
N ARG A 140 10.08 11.10 22.94
CA ARG A 140 9.89 10.04 21.93
C ARG A 140 8.77 10.41 20.95
N PHE A 141 7.64 10.89 21.47
CA PHE A 141 6.53 11.34 20.65
C PHE A 141 6.93 12.49 19.72
N GLN A 142 7.60 13.52 20.23
CA GLN A 142 8.09 14.64 19.40
C GLN A 142 9.04 14.16 18.29
N VAL A 143 9.96 13.24 18.61
CA VAL A 143 10.85 12.62 17.61
C VAL A 143 10.04 11.85 16.56
N THR A 144 9.02 11.10 16.97
CA THR A 144 8.12 10.39 16.04
C THR A 144 7.33 11.37 15.16
N MET A 145 6.85 12.49 15.70
CA MET A 145 6.13 13.49 14.91
C MET A 145 7.04 14.20 13.91
N LEU A 146 8.27 14.50 14.28
CA LEU A 146 9.29 15.03 13.36
C LEU A 146 9.59 14.02 12.25
N TYR A 147 9.77 12.74 12.59
CA TYR A 147 9.95 11.68 11.60
C TYR A 147 8.77 11.59 10.64
N LEU A 148 7.54 11.53 11.16
CA LEU A 148 6.33 11.50 10.34
C LEU A 148 6.24 12.73 9.44
N SER A 149 6.57 13.93 9.93
CA SER A 149 6.54 15.15 9.12
C SER A 149 7.46 15.08 7.90
N GLN A 150 8.58 14.35 8.00
CA GLN A 150 9.54 14.19 6.91
C GLN A 150 9.19 13.02 5.97
N TYR A 151 8.60 11.94 6.49
CA TYR A 151 8.39 10.69 5.76
C TYR A 151 6.92 10.37 5.45
N ILE A 152 5.97 11.28 5.74
CA ILE A 152 4.52 11.00 5.68
C ILE A 152 4.06 10.38 4.36
N VAL A 153 4.58 10.84 3.22
CA VAL A 153 4.16 10.34 1.90
C VAL A 153 4.62 8.89 1.73
N SER A 154 5.85 8.59 2.10
CA SER A 154 6.41 7.24 2.05
C SER A 154 5.73 6.29 3.04
N GLU A 155 5.38 6.76 4.24
CA GLU A 155 4.67 5.95 5.24
C GLU A 155 3.24 5.62 4.80
N VAL A 156 2.49 6.60 4.30
CA VAL A 156 1.16 6.37 3.70
C VAL A 156 1.28 5.36 2.54
N PHE A 157 2.27 5.54 1.66
CA PHE A 157 2.50 4.61 0.57
C PHE A 157 2.78 3.19 1.06
N LYS A 158 3.61 2.99 2.10
CA LYS A 158 3.95 1.65 2.63
C LYS A 158 2.70 0.87 3.05
N PHE A 159 1.77 1.52 3.75
CA PHE A 159 0.50 0.90 4.17
C PHE A 159 -0.42 0.58 2.98
N VAL A 160 -0.59 1.55 2.08
CA VAL A 160 -1.43 1.40 0.88
C VAL A 160 -0.87 0.29 -0.03
N PHE A 161 0.44 0.29 -0.27
CA PHE A 161 1.14 -0.71 -1.07
C PHE A 161 0.97 -2.10 -0.47
N LEU A 162 1.14 -2.24 0.85
CA LEU A 162 0.99 -3.53 1.53
C LEU A 162 -0.44 -4.07 1.40
N ALA A 163 -1.45 -3.23 1.62
CA ALA A 163 -2.85 -3.62 1.41
C ALA A 163 -3.10 -4.05 -0.05
N THR A 164 -2.59 -3.29 -1.01
CA THR A 164 -2.73 -3.62 -2.44
C THR A 164 -2.03 -4.93 -2.79
N LEU A 165 -0.85 -5.18 -2.23
CA LEU A 165 -0.11 -6.43 -2.43
C LEU A 165 -0.89 -7.64 -1.88
N PHE A 166 -1.46 -7.53 -0.67
CA PHE A 166 -2.31 -8.58 -0.09
C PHE A 166 -3.62 -8.79 -0.88
N LEU A 167 -4.21 -7.73 -1.44
CA LEU A 167 -5.36 -7.86 -2.33
C LEU A 167 -5.04 -8.78 -3.52
N PHE A 168 -3.90 -8.56 -4.17
CA PHE A 168 -3.49 -9.39 -5.30
C PHE A 168 -3.10 -10.81 -4.88
N LEU A 169 -2.42 -10.97 -3.73
CA LEU A 169 -2.07 -12.29 -3.19
C LEU A 169 -3.31 -13.13 -2.88
N THR A 170 -4.39 -12.50 -2.44
CA THR A 170 -5.65 -13.22 -2.14
C THR A 170 -6.51 -13.47 -3.36
N LEU A 171 -6.56 -12.54 -4.33
CA LEU A 171 -7.37 -12.70 -5.53
C LEU A 171 -6.74 -13.62 -6.59
N ILE A 172 -5.42 -13.59 -6.77
CA ILE A 172 -4.71 -14.39 -7.79
C ILE A 172 -3.45 -15.09 -7.23
N PRO A 173 -3.57 -15.88 -6.14
CA PRO A 173 -2.44 -16.44 -5.41
C PRO A 173 -1.49 -17.27 -6.27
N GLY A 174 -2.02 -18.05 -7.22
CA GLY A 174 -1.24 -18.95 -8.08
C GLY A 174 -0.26 -18.23 -9.02
N THR A 175 -0.37 -16.91 -9.18
CA THR A 175 0.43 -16.14 -10.14
C THR A 175 1.62 -15.42 -9.52
N TYR A 176 1.79 -15.44 -8.19
CA TYR A 176 2.80 -14.64 -7.48
C TYR A 176 4.23 -14.79 -8.05
N LYS A 177 4.61 -16.02 -8.42
CA LYS A 177 5.91 -16.34 -9.03
C LYS A 177 6.17 -15.59 -10.33
N MET A 178 5.11 -15.35 -11.09
CA MET A 178 5.16 -14.73 -12.42
C MET A 178 5.14 -13.21 -12.35
N TRP A 179 4.95 -12.61 -11.17
CA TRP A 179 4.92 -11.16 -11.04
C TRP A 179 6.31 -10.60 -11.29
N LYS A 180 6.41 -9.71 -12.28
CA LYS A 180 7.63 -9.00 -12.66
C LYS A 180 7.42 -7.50 -12.46
N VAL A 181 8.49 -6.82 -12.05
CA VAL A 181 8.60 -5.37 -11.95
C VAL A 181 9.39 -4.87 -13.14
N SER A 182 8.94 -3.77 -13.74
CA SER A 182 9.73 -3.09 -14.76
C SER A 182 10.91 -2.35 -14.13
N CYS A 183 12.09 -2.45 -14.74
CA CYS A 183 13.26 -1.68 -14.34
C CYS A 183 13.03 -0.16 -14.39
N TYR A 184 12.04 0.36 -15.12
CA TYR A 184 11.76 1.80 -15.17
C TYR A 184 11.48 2.42 -13.78
N TRP A 185 10.99 1.63 -12.82
CA TRP A 185 10.73 2.12 -11.47
C TRP A 185 12.00 2.42 -10.66
N ILE A 186 13.17 1.88 -11.03
CA ILE A 186 14.45 2.18 -10.36
C ILE A 186 15.09 3.46 -10.90
N ILE A 187 14.69 3.92 -12.09
CA ILE A 187 15.31 5.07 -12.76
C ILE A 187 15.25 6.34 -11.90
N PRO A 188 14.09 6.73 -11.32
CA PRO A 188 14.03 7.94 -10.49
C PRO A 188 14.94 7.85 -9.26
N TYR A 189 15.13 6.64 -8.70
CA TYR A 189 16.04 6.42 -7.57
C TYR A 189 17.50 6.70 -7.96
N ILE A 190 17.94 6.17 -9.11
CA ILE A 190 19.29 6.40 -9.63
C ILE A 190 19.50 7.88 -9.96
N LEU A 191 18.52 8.52 -10.60
CA LEU A 191 18.60 9.94 -10.97
C LEU A 191 18.71 10.86 -9.76
N ILE A 192 17.92 10.62 -8.69
CA ILE A 192 18.00 11.42 -7.47
C ILE A 192 19.37 11.27 -6.81
N LEU A 193 19.87 10.04 -6.64
CA LEU A 193 21.18 9.80 -6.03
C LEU A 193 22.33 10.39 -6.86
N TRP A 194 22.24 10.27 -8.19
CA TRP A 194 23.23 10.87 -9.09
C TRP A 194 23.19 12.40 -8.99
N SER A 195 22.00 13.00 -8.96
CA SER A 195 21.82 14.44 -8.77
C SER A 195 22.45 14.91 -7.46
N GLN A 196 22.13 14.27 -6.32
CA GLN A 196 22.69 14.61 -5.00
C GLN A 196 24.22 14.55 -4.95
N ARG A 197 24.83 13.62 -5.70
CA ARG A 197 26.28 13.39 -5.66
C ARG A 197 27.06 14.25 -6.65
N PHE A 198 26.47 14.56 -7.81
CA PHE A 198 27.21 15.15 -8.93
C PHE A 198 26.63 16.46 -9.44
N SER A 199 25.40 16.81 -9.09
CA SER A 199 24.73 18.03 -9.55
C SER A 199 24.45 18.95 -8.35
N ASN A 200 24.99 20.18 -8.37
CA ASN A 200 24.69 21.21 -7.36
C ASN A 200 23.30 21.85 -7.56
N ILE A 201 22.28 21.06 -7.91
CA ILE A 201 20.92 21.54 -8.14
C ILE A 201 20.26 21.76 -6.77
N PRO A 202 19.49 22.85 -6.54
CA PRO A 202 18.75 23.00 -5.31
C PRO A 202 17.75 21.84 -5.13
N HIS A 203 17.92 21.11 -4.02
CA HIS A 203 17.21 19.87 -3.72
C HIS A 203 16.02 20.11 -2.79
N ASN A 204 14.84 19.58 -3.14
CA ASN A 204 13.74 19.50 -2.18
C ASN A 204 13.87 18.22 -1.36
N ILE A 205 14.56 18.33 -0.21
CA ILE A 205 14.90 17.23 0.70
C ILE A 205 13.67 16.38 1.04
N PHE A 206 12.51 17.02 1.25
CA PHE A 206 11.27 16.32 1.59
C PHE A 206 10.85 15.35 0.49
N TRP A 207 10.77 15.79 -0.76
CA TRP A 207 10.33 14.93 -1.86
C TRP A 207 11.35 13.85 -2.20
N GLU A 208 12.64 14.19 -2.16
CA GLU A 208 13.71 13.23 -2.46
C GLU A 208 13.68 12.05 -1.49
N ILE A 209 13.64 12.33 -0.19
CA ILE A 209 13.60 11.29 0.83
C ILE A 209 12.38 10.37 0.66
N ASN A 210 11.20 10.96 0.43
CA ASN A 210 9.97 10.17 0.26
C ASN A 210 10.01 9.31 -1.01
N ILE A 211 10.48 9.84 -2.14
CA ILE A 211 10.58 9.09 -3.40
C ILE A 211 11.59 7.95 -3.25
N LEU A 212 12.75 8.21 -2.65
CA LEU A 212 13.78 7.19 -2.42
C LEU A 212 13.25 6.05 -1.54
N GLU A 213 12.56 6.37 -0.44
CA GLU A 213 11.98 5.36 0.46
C GLU A 213 10.84 4.56 -0.21
N ILE A 214 10.00 5.20 -1.03
CA ILE A 214 8.97 4.52 -1.82
C ILE A 214 9.60 3.50 -2.76
N ILE A 215 10.60 3.92 -3.55
CA ILE A 215 11.23 3.04 -4.53
C ILE A 215 11.97 1.90 -3.82
N LYS A 216 12.72 2.22 -2.76
CA LYS A 216 13.37 1.22 -1.91
C LYS A 216 12.35 0.19 -1.42
N TYR A 217 11.20 0.61 -0.90
CA TYR A 217 10.17 -0.28 -0.41
C TYR A 217 9.56 -1.17 -1.50
N ILE A 218 9.30 -0.62 -2.69
CA ILE A 218 8.84 -1.38 -3.86
C ILE A 218 9.81 -2.53 -4.18
N PHE A 219 11.10 -2.23 -4.22
CA PHE A 219 12.13 -3.21 -4.58
C PHE A 219 12.48 -4.17 -3.44
N VAL A 220 12.34 -3.79 -2.17
CA VAL A 220 12.41 -4.72 -1.02
C VAL A 220 11.36 -5.82 -1.16
N TRP A 221 10.10 -5.45 -1.40
CA TRP A 221 9.03 -6.43 -1.59
C TRP A 221 9.19 -7.29 -2.84
N TYR A 222 9.81 -6.74 -3.88
CA TYR A 222 10.13 -7.51 -5.08
C TYR A 222 11.29 -8.49 -4.81
N GLY A 223 12.28 -8.08 -4.01
CA GLY A 223 13.32 -8.94 -3.47
C GLY A 223 12.75 -10.09 -2.64
N ILE A 224 11.82 -9.81 -1.72
CA ILE A 224 11.07 -10.84 -0.96
C ILE A 224 10.40 -11.84 -1.90
N LYS A 225 9.75 -11.35 -2.97
CA LYS A 225 9.15 -12.21 -3.99
C LYS A 225 10.20 -13.10 -4.69
N ASN A 226 11.42 -12.61 -4.91
CA ASN A 226 12.48 -13.43 -5.50
C ASN A 226 13.06 -14.44 -4.50
N PHE A 227 13.14 -14.10 -3.21
CA PHE A 227 13.45 -15.08 -2.16
C PHE A 227 12.43 -16.21 -2.12
N TYR A 228 11.13 -15.91 -2.28
CA TYR A 228 10.08 -16.93 -2.41
C TYR A 228 10.39 -17.93 -3.55
N ILE A 229 10.86 -17.44 -4.71
CA ILE A 229 11.23 -18.30 -5.84
C ILE A 229 12.48 -19.12 -5.54
N LEU A 230 13.48 -18.52 -4.89
CA LEU A 230 14.70 -19.24 -4.49
C LEU A 230 14.39 -20.38 -3.50
N ILE A 231 13.54 -20.12 -2.51
CA ILE A 231 13.12 -21.13 -1.52
C ILE A 231 12.36 -22.28 -2.21
N GLU A 232 11.59 -21.97 -3.26
CA GLU A 232 10.97 -23.00 -4.07
C GLU A 232 11.99 -23.86 -4.82
N LYS A 233 13.02 -23.24 -5.41
CA LYS A 233 14.12 -23.96 -6.08
C LYS A 233 14.91 -24.85 -5.11
N ILE A 234 14.96 -24.50 -3.82
CA ILE A 234 15.56 -25.30 -2.75
C ILE A 234 14.70 -26.53 -2.40
N GLY A 235 13.44 -26.60 -2.87
CA GLY A 235 12.59 -27.79 -2.73
C GLY A 235 11.45 -27.66 -1.70
N VAL A 236 11.21 -26.48 -1.13
CA VAL A 236 10.10 -26.28 -0.17
C VAL A 236 8.76 -26.27 -0.90
N LYS A 237 7.92 -27.29 -0.64
CA LYS A 237 6.61 -27.47 -1.31
C LYS A 237 5.50 -26.58 -0.73
N SER A 238 5.52 -26.30 0.57
CA SER A 238 4.44 -25.53 1.23
C SER A 238 4.50 -24.04 0.86
N ASN A 239 3.41 -23.51 0.28
CA ASN A 239 3.32 -22.10 -0.09
C ASN A 239 3.37 -21.17 1.14
N ILE A 240 2.80 -21.59 2.26
CA ILE A 240 2.82 -20.82 3.51
C ILE A 240 4.25 -20.71 4.03
N LEU A 241 5.00 -21.82 4.06
CA LEU A 241 6.40 -21.81 4.48
C LEU A 241 7.25 -20.94 3.55
N LYS A 242 7.03 -21.02 2.22
CA LYS A 242 7.75 -20.16 1.28
C LYS A 242 7.52 -18.68 1.55
N HIS A 243 6.27 -18.25 1.75
CA HIS A 243 5.96 -16.86 2.07
C HIS A 243 6.56 -16.45 3.42
N GLY A 244 6.43 -17.28 4.45
CA GLY A 244 6.95 -17.00 5.79
C GLY A 244 8.47 -16.82 5.79
N VAL A 245 9.20 -17.77 5.21
CA VAL A 245 10.68 -17.71 5.13
C VAL A 245 11.13 -16.54 4.25
N SER A 246 10.47 -16.29 3.10
CA SER A 246 10.85 -15.16 2.24
C SER A 246 10.64 -13.81 2.92
N MET A 247 9.54 -13.65 3.66
CA MET A 247 9.25 -12.43 4.41
C MET A 247 10.22 -12.27 5.57
N LEU A 248 10.51 -13.34 6.32
CA LEU A 248 11.45 -13.31 7.43
C LEU A 248 12.84 -12.86 6.94
N LEU A 249 13.35 -13.48 5.88
CA LEU A 249 14.65 -13.12 5.31
C LEU A 249 14.67 -11.67 4.78
N GLY A 250 13.69 -11.27 3.99
CA GLY A 250 13.72 -9.95 3.37
C GLY A 250 13.37 -8.79 4.30
N LEU A 251 12.59 -9.02 5.35
CA LEU A 251 12.33 -7.99 6.38
C LEU A 251 13.48 -7.89 7.39
N SER A 252 14.20 -8.99 7.66
CA SER A 252 15.40 -8.96 8.52
C SER A 252 16.58 -8.27 7.81
N TYR A 253 16.69 -8.44 6.49
CA TYR A 253 17.77 -7.87 5.67
C TYR A 253 17.21 -7.05 4.50
N PRO A 254 16.55 -5.90 4.77
CA PRO A 254 15.85 -5.12 3.75
C PRO A 254 16.81 -4.58 2.68
N MET A 255 18.05 -4.22 3.03
CA MET A 255 19.01 -3.76 2.03
C MET A 255 19.40 -4.87 1.05
N VAL A 256 19.56 -6.11 1.53
CA VAL A 256 19.84 -7.26 0.66
C VAL A 256 18.65 -7.55 -0.25
N ALA A 257 17.43 -7.54 0.31
CA ALA A 257 16.20 -7.69 -0.47
C ALA A 257 16.07 -6.59 -1.55
N PHE A 258 16.37 -5.34 -1.20
CA PHE A 258 16.38 -4.22 -2.16
C PHE A 258 17.34 -4.47 -3.32
N ILE A 259 18.61 -4.81 -3.04
CA ILE A 259 19.63 -5.06 -4.07
C ILE A 259 19.21 -6.22 -4.98
N VAL A 260 18.76 -7.34 -4.41
CA VAL A 260 18.28 -8.49 -5.17
C VAL A 260 17.09 -8.11 -6.05
N GLY A 261 16.12 -7.37 -5.49
CA GLY A 261 14.97 -6.87 -6.24
C GLY A 261 15.39 -5.96 -7.41
N ALA A 262 16.29 -5.01 -7.17
CA ALA A 262 16.76 -4.08 -8.17
C ALA A 262 17.49 -4.81 -9.31
N LEU A 263 18.43 -5.71 -9.00
CA LEU A 263 19.20 -6.47 -9.99
C LEU A 263 18.30 -7.35 -10.88
N VAL A 264 17.39 -8.13 -10.27
CA VAL A 264 16.49 -9.02 -11.02
C VAL A 264 15.51 -8.23 -11.90
N SER A 265 15.24 -6.96 -11.59
CA SER A 265 14.38 -6.14 -12.46
C SER A 265 15.00 -5.82 -13.82
N PHE A 266 16.34 -5.88 -13.93
CA PHE A 266 17.06 -5.65 -15.18
C PHE A 266 17.07 -6.85 -16.13
N GLU A 267 16.64 -8.05 -15.68
CA GLU A 267 16.35 -9.18 -16.59
C GLU A 267 15.29 -8.83 -17.65
N PHE A 268 14.60 -7.68 -17.51
CA PHE A 268 13.72 -7.11 -18.52
C PHE A 268 14.44 -6.53 -19.74
N ILE A 269 15.73 -6.19 -19.63
CA ILE A 269 16.56 -5.82 -20.78
C ILE A 269 17.06 -7.11 -21.42
N GLU A 270 16.15 -7.84 -22.08
CA GLU A 270 16.58 -8.71 -23.17
C GLU A 270 17.23 -7.80 -24.21
N VAL A 271 18.55 -7.71 -24.17
CA VAL A 271 19.33 -7.18 -25.28
C VAL A 271 19.01 -8.13 -26.43
N LYS A 272 18.02 -7.77 -27.26
CA LYS A 272 17.85 -8.42 -28.55
C LYS A 272 19.17 -8.21 -29.25
N GLU A 273 19.93 -9.30 -29.41
CA GLU A 273 21.10 -9.30 -30.28
C GLU A 273 20.64 -8.76 -31.62
N ILE A 274 21.03 -7.52 -31.92
CA ILE A 274 20.93 -7.00 -33.26
C ILE A 274 21.98 -7.80 -34.02
N LYS A 275 21.54 -8.86 -34.69
CA LYS A 275 22.38 -9.53 -35.69
C LYS A 275 22.68 -8.48 -36.77
N ILE A 276 23.93 -8.03 -36.82
CA ILE A 276 24.49 -7.25 -37.93
C ILE A 276 24.76 -8.22 -39.08
#